data_AF-A0A165TDC8-F1
#
_entry.id   AF-A0A165TDC8-F1
#
_cell.length_a   1.000
_cell.length_b   1.000
_cell.length_c   1.000
_cell.angle_alpha   90.00
_cell.angle_beta   90.00
_cell.angle_gamma   90.00
#
_symmetry.space_group_name_H-M   'P 1'
#
loop_
_entity.id
_entity.type
_entity.pdbx_description
1 polymer ?
#
loop_
_entity_poly.entity_id
_entity_poly.type
_entity_poly.pdbx_seq_one_letter_code
_entity_poly.pdbx_strand_id
1 'polypeptide(L)'
;MFMSDKAVTVVGIASLLLVSSPDAVTYAQTSDGVCSIDTWTGNSLGQSPCLVASYLQGVCDGGAYHVPALPAKYSYNGPTQASANDCLCNTVTYNLMSACSACQNGTVIAWSTWNTNCSTIYTDYPEYIPSGTRVPGWAYLNVTEDFWNGTAAEADVAAPESTNPIQKPTGSVVASASATLNASPLASMNSATSSTSSNKGAIVGGVVGAVLGAAVIVGLTWIVLHRRRTQETPACPMFEQQRTMDQGTTEYMSVPPFSPSTQKVYVSLSTS
;
A
#
# COMPACT_ATOMS: atom_id res chain seq x y z
N MET A 1 -37.05 67.61 -18.42
CA MET A 1 -36.67 67.25 -19.81
C MET A 1 -35.84 65.98 -19.73
N PHE A 2 -36.11 65.04 -20.63
CA PHE A 2 -35.82 63.61 -20.56
C PHE A 2 -34.33 63.21 -20.70
N MET A 3 -34.10 61.90 -20.46
CA MET A 3 -32.96 61.04 -20.82
C MET A 3 -32.07 60.70 -19.60
N SER A 4 -32.17 59.54 -18.93
CA SER A 4 -32.20 58.12 -19.33
C SER A 4 -30.85 57.60 -19.83
N ASP A 5 -30.02 57.12 -18.90
CA ASP A 5 -28.92 56.21 -19.20
C ASP A 5 -29.13 54.87 -18.48
N LYS A 6 -29.23 53.81 -19.28
CA LYS A 6 -29.37 52.43 -18.84
C LYS A 6 -27.97 51.90 -18.51
N ALA A 7 -27.72 51.60 -17.24
CA ALA A 7 -26.54 50.84 -16.84
C ALA A 7 -26.77 49.35 -17.18
N VAL A 8 -26.05 48.87 -18.20
CA VAL A 8 -25.94 47.45 -18.53
C VAL A 8 -24.88 46.85 -17.62
N THR A 9 -25.30 46.08 -16.60
CA THR A 9 -24.40 45.24 -15.80
C THR A 9 -24.06 43.98 -16.57
N VAL A 10 -22.82 43.90 -17.07
CA VAL A 10 -22.23 42.68 -17.62
C VAL A 10 -21.78 41.80 -16.45
N VAL A 11 -22.53 40.75 -16.15
CA VAL A 11 -22.08 39.68 -15.24
C VAL A 11 -21.18 38.75 -16.05
N GLY A 12 -19.87 38.87 -15.85
CA GLY A 12 -18.88 37.94 -16.39
C GLY A 12 -19.02 36.58 -15.69
N ILE A 13 -19.57 35.60 -16.38
CA ILE A 13 -19.51 34.19 -15.98
C ILE A 13 -18.12 33.65 -16.34
N ALA A 14 -17.25 33.56 -15.35
CA ALA A 14 -16.01 32.80 -15.45
C ALA A 14 -16.37 31.30 -15.45
N SER A 15 -16.42 30.70 -16.63
CA SER A 15 -16.57 29.26 -16.80
C SER A 15 -15.29 28.56 -16.32
N LEU A 16 -15.30 28.06 -15.08
CA LEU A 16 -14.31 27.09 -14.61
C LEU A 16 -14.54 25.78 -15.39
N LEU A 17 -13.71 25.52 -16.40
CA LEU A 17 -13.61 24.20 -17.00
C LEU A 17 -12.90 23.29 -16.00
N LEU A 18 -13.67 22.60 -15.15
CA LEU A 18 -13.18 21.42 -14.44
C LEU A 18 -12.91 20.36 -15.52
N VAL A 19 -11.65 20.23 -15.92
CA VAL A 19 -11.16 19.07 -16.63
C VAL A 19 -11.29 17.90 -15.66
N SER A 20 -12.41 17.18 -15.73
CA SER A 20 -12.54 15.86 -15.13
C SER A 20 -11.67 14.92 -15.96
N SER A 21 -10.38 14.88 -15.64
CA SER A 21 -9.53 13.76 -16.02
C SER A 21 -10.21 12.48 -15.52
N PRO A 22 -10.24 11.38 -16.29
CA PRO A 22 -10.67 10.12 -15.73
C PRO A 22 -9.74 9.82 -14.56
N ASP A 23 -10.30 9.65 -13.36
CA ASP A 23 -9.57 9.20 -12.19
C ASP A 23 -8.84 7.92 -12.61
N ALA A 24 -7.53 8.03 -12.84
CA ALA A 24 -6.68 6.88 -12.70
C ALA A 24 -6.98 6.38 -11.30
N VAL A 25 -7.48 5.16 -11.18
CA VAL A 25 -7.54 4.48 -9.88
C VAL A 25 -6.09 4.32 -9.46
N THR A 26 -5.55 5.35 -8.81
CA THR A 26 -4.22 5.35 -8.24
C THR A 26 -4.35 4.46 -7.01
N TYR A 27 -4.00 3.19 -7.17
CA TYR A 27 -3.79 2.32 -6.02
C TYR A 27 -2.62 2.89 -5.23
N ALA A 28 -2.94 3.58 -4.14
CA ALA A 28 -1.95 4.05 -3.19
C ALA A 28 -1.40 2.83 -2.46
N GLN A 29 -0.10 2.58 -2.60
CA GLN A 29 0.56 1.57 -1.80
C GLN A 29 0.83 2.15 -0.42
N THR A 30 0.71 1.31 0.59
CA THR A 30 0.89 1.75 1.98
C THR A 30 1.90 0.84 2.66
N SER A 31 2.70 1.45 3.52
CA SER A 31 3.51 0.72 4.47
C SER A 31 3.41 1.43 5.80
N ASP A 32 3.11 0.66 6.85
CA ASP A 32 3.17 1.14 8.23
C ASP A 32 4.60 1.03 8.78
N GLY A 33 5.54 0.48 8.00
CA GLY A 33 6.95 0.43 8.34
C GLY A 33 7.53 1.84 8.38
N VAL A 34 7.48 2.46 9.57
CA VAL A 34 8.10 3.75 9.84
C VAL A 34 9.61 3.56 9.89
N CYS A 35 10.19 3.51 8.72
CA CYS A 35 11.56 3.88 8.50
C CYS A 35 11.65 5.39 8.69
N SER A 36 12.21 5.85 9.81
CA SER A 36 12.80 7.18 9.81
C SER A 36 13.86 7.14 8.74
N ILE A 37 13.51 7.66 7.55
CA ILE A 37 14.24 7.48 6.30
C ILE A 37 15.75 7.47 6.59
N ASP A 38 16.36 6.29 6.57
CA ASP A 38 17.79 6.20 6.31
C ASP A 38 17.91 6.72 4.88
N THR A 39 18.20 8.02 4.75
CA THR A 39 18.11 8.79 3.50
C THR A 39 18.80 8.13 2.33
N TRP A 40 19.78 7.29 2.63
CA TRP A 40 20.56 6.56 1.65
C TRP A 40 19.81 5.36 1.03
N THR A 41 18.86 4.73 1.75
CA THR A 41 18.05 3.60 1.21
C THR A 41 16.84 4.05 0.41
N GLY A 42 16.46 5.33 0.54
CA GLY A 42 15.33 5.89 -0.18
C GLY A 42 15.59 6.07 -1.66
N ASN A 43 14.51 6.22 -2.43
CA ASN A 43 14.60 6.61 -3.83
C ASN A 43 14.44 8.13 -4.03
N SER A 44 14.61 8.61 -5.26
CA SER A 44 14.47 10.03 -5.64
C SER A 44 13.05 10.60 -5.48
N LEU A 45 12.04 9.74 -5.25
CA LEU A 45 10.68 10.13 -4.90
C LEU A 45 10.45 10.25 -3.39
N GLY A 46 11.50 10.07 -2.57
CA GLY A 46 11.41 10.11 -1.11
C GLY A 46 10.71 8.88 -0.51
N GLN A 47 10.68 7.76 -1.23
CA GLN A 47 10.02 6.54 -0.79
C GLN A 47 10.99 5.65 -0.04
N SER A 48 10.56 5.10 1.10
CA SER A 48 11.32 4.10 1.85
C SER A 48 11.40 2.77 1.10
N PRO A 49 12.39 1.90 1.39
CA PRO A 49 12.45 0.56 0.82
C PRO A 49 11.16 -0.25 1.06
N CYS A 50 10.49 -0.05 2.21
CA CYS A 50 9.20 -0.67 2.51
C CYS A 50 8.10 -0.25 1.52
N LEU A 51 8.03 1.05 1.23
CA LEU A 51 7.06 1.59 0.29
C LEU A 51 7.38 1.12 -1.15
N VAL A 52 8.64 1.14 -1.57
CA VAL A 52 9.03 0.62 -2.89
C VAL A 52 8.67 -0.86 -3.02
N ALA A 53 8.95 -1.69 -2.01
CA ALA A 53 8.57 -3.09 -1.99
C ALA A 53 7.06 -3.31 -2.08
N SER A 54 6.25 -2.44 -1.46
CA SER A 54 4.79 -2.51 -1.57
C SER A 54 4.31 -2.26 -3.00
N TYR A 55 4.91 -1.29 -3.73
CA TYR A 55 4.63 -1.09 -5.15
C TYR A 55 4.98 -2.31 -6.00
N LEU A 56 6.13 -2.93 -5.77
CA LEU A 56 6.55 -4.08 -6.56
C LEU A 56 5.69 -5.32 -6.29
N GLN A 57 5.29 -5.54 -5.04
CA GLN A 57 4.43 -6.67 -4.69
C GLN A 57 2.99 -6.46 -5.16
N GLY A 58 2.50 -5.22 -5.13
CA GLY A 58 1.15 -4.86 -5.60
C GLY A 58 0.90 -5.17 -7.08
N VAL A 59 1.95 -5.24 -7.90
CA VAL A 59 1.83 -5.64 -9.32
C VAL A 59 1.21 -7.04 -9.47
N CYS A 60 1.55 -7.97 -8.58
CA CYS A 60 1.02 -9.34 -8.60
C CYS A 60 -0.24 -9.52 -7.73
N ASP A 61 -0.65 -8.50 -6.97
CA ASP A 61 -1.75 -8.57 -5.99
C ASP A 61 -2.95 -7.69 -6.39
N GLY A 62 -3.24 -7.61 -7.69
CA GLY A 62 -4.39 -6.82 -8.20
C GLY A 62 -4.23 -5.31 -8.09
N GLY A 63 -3.01 -4.83 -7.84
CA GLY A 63 -2.64 -3.42 -7.84
C GLY A 63 -2.40 -2.81 -6.47
N ALA A 64 -2.70 -3.50 -5.35
CA ALA A 64 -2.46 -2.97 -4.00
C ALA A 64 -1.82 -4.02 -3.10
N TYR A 65 -0.74 -3.65 -2.43
CA TYR A 65 -0.10 -4.47 -1.41
C TYR A 65 0.26 -3.63 -0.19
N HIS A 66 0.07 -4.19 1.00
CA HIS A 66 0.36 -3.53 2.26
C HIS A 66 1.55 -4.20 2.94
N VAL A 67 2.61 -3.44 3.20
CA VAL A 67 3.77 -3.91 3.98
C VAL A 67 3.58 -3.49 5.44
N PRO A 68 3.22 -4.42 6.35
CA PRO A 68 2.95 -4.10 7.74
C PRO A 68 4.23 -3.70 8.49
N ALA A 69 4.07 -2.89 9.53
CA ALA A 69 5.15 -2.58 10.44
C ALA A 69 5.66 -3.84 11.15
N LEU A 70 6.97 -3.98 11.27
CA LEU A 70 7.58 -5.03 12.07
C LEU A 70 7.83 -4.55 13.50
N PRO A 71 7.49 -5.35 14.52
CA PRO A 71 8.06 -5.15 15.85
C PRO A 71 9.59 -5.38 15.82
N ALA A 72 10.30 -4.74 16.75
CA ALA A 72 11.75 -4.90 16.85
C ALA A 72 12.15 -6.39 16.97
N LYS A 73 13.23 -6.79 16.27
CA LYS A 73 13.75 -8.17 16.21
C LYS A 73 12.85 -9.19 15.50
N TYR A 74 11.77 -8.77 14.84
CA TYR A 74 11.02 -9.63 13.92
C TYR A 74 11.57 -9.49 12.50
N SER A 75 11.21 -10.44 11.64
CA SER A 75 11.56 -10.42 10.21
C SER A 75 10.32 -10.50 9.34
N TYR A 76 10.43 -9.98 8.11
CA TYR A 76 9.53 -10.38 7.04
C TYR A 76 9.82 -11.82 6.62
N ASN A 77 8.76 -12.60 6.43
CA ASN A 77 8.87 -13.95 5.90
C ASN A 77 8.89 -13.91 4.37
N GLY A 78 9.57 -14.89 3.77
CA GLY A 78 9.48 -15.12 2.33
C GLY A 78 8.10 -15.63 1.89
N PRO A 79 7.86 -15.74 0.57
CA PRO A 79 6.63 -16.30 0.03
C PRO A 79 6.35 -17.71 0.56
N THR A 80 5.07 -17.97 0.85
CA THR A 80 4.54 -19.32 1.05
C THR A 80 4.31 -20.01 -0.30
N GLN A 81 4.05 -21.31 -0.31
CA GLN A 81 3.68 -22.02 -1.54
C GLN A 81 2.42 -21.44 -2.22
N ALA A 82 1.50 -20.85 -1.45
CA ALA A 82 0.29 -20.23 -1.99
C ALA A 82 0.52 -18.80 -2.53
N SER A 83 1.55 -18.11 -2.05
CA SER A 83 1.82 -16.71 -2.40
C SER A 83 3.05 -16.53 -3.28
N ALA A 84 3.82 -17.58 -3.56
CA ALA A 84 4.99 -17.52 -4.44
C ALA A 84 4.58 -17.09 -5.85
N ASN A 85 5.18 -15.99 -6.32
CA ASN A 85 4.97 -15.43 -7.65
C ASN A 85 6.19 -14.60 -8.08
N ASP A 86 6.20 -14.15 -9.33
CA ASP A 86 7.33 -13.44 -9.95
C ASP A 86 7.69 -12.13 -9.21
N CYS A 87 6.71 -11.46 -8.57
CA CYS A 87 6.95 -10.25 -7.78
C CYS A 87 7.68 -10.50 -6.46
N LEU A 88 7.57 -11.71 -5.89
CA LEU A 88 8.20 -12.09 -4.61
C LEU A 88 9.48 -12.90 -4.80
N CYS A 89 9.54 -13.71 -5.85
CA CYS A 89 10.60 -14.67 -6.12
C CYS A 89 11.75 -14.06 -6.93
N ASN A 90 12.25 -12.91 -6.47
CA ASN A 90 13.40 -12.24 -7.07
C ASN A 90 14.27 -11.55 -6.02
N THR A 91 15.54 -11.37 -6.34
CA THR A 91 16.53 -10.75 -5.43
C THR A 91 16.23 -9.28 -5.14
N VAL A 92 15.60 -8.56 -6.06
CA VAL A 92 15.27 -7.13 -5.90
C VAL A 92 14.25 -6.91 -4.79
N THR A 93 13.15 -7.66 -4.81
CA THR A 93 12.12 -7.63 -3.75
C THR A 93 12.72 -8.07 -2.41
N TYR A 94 13.56 -9.12 -2.41
CA TYR A 94 14.25 -9.56 -1.21
C TYR A 94 15.17 -8.47 -0.62
N ASN A 95 15.96 -7.79 -1.44
CA ASN A 95 16.85 -6.71 -0.99
C ASN A 95 16.06 -5.53 -0.41
N LEU A 96 14.97 -5.13 -1.05
CA LEU A 96 14.08 -4.06 -0.54
C LEU A 96 13.43 -4.45 0.78
N MET A 97 12.92 -5.68 0.90
CA MET A 97 12.28 -6.17 2.13
C MET A 97 13.30 -6.36 3.26
N SER A 98 14.53 -6.75 2.93
CA SER A 98 15.63 -6.86 3.89
C SER A 98 16.07 -5.50 4.42
N ALA A 99 16.25 -4.51 3.55
CA ALA A 99 16.53 -3.13 3.94
C ALA A 99 15.38 -2.55 4.79
N CYS A 100 14.13 -2.83 4.39
CA CYS A 100 12.93 -2.45 5.16
C CYS A 100 12.93 -3.07 6.56
N SER A 101 13.31 -4.34 6.70
CA SER A 101 13.44 -5.00 8.01
C SER A 101 14.55 -4.37 8.86
N ALA A 102 15.74 -4.19 8.28
CA ALA A 102 16.89 -3.61 8.97
C ALA A 102 16.59 -2.19 9.49
N CYS A 103 15.95 -1.38 8.66
CA CYS A 103 15.56 -0.01 8.99
C CYS A 103 14.50 0.07 10.11
N GLN A 104 13.67 -0.97 10.28
CA GLN A 104 12.73 -1.09 11.41
C GLN A 104 13.37 -1.75 12.65
N ASN A 105 14.70 -1.88 12.69
CA ASN A 105 15.43 -2.62 13.72
C ASN A 105 14.92 -4.07 13.88
N GLY A 106 14.49 -4.64 12.75
CA GLY A 106 14.14 -6.04 12.58
C GLY A 106 15.36 -6.90 12.25
N THR A 107 15.11 -8.17 11.98
CA THR A 107 16.11 -9.13 11.53
C THR A 107 15.95 -9.44 10.05
N VAL A 108 17.05 -9.69 9.37
CA VAL A 108 17.06 -10.10 7.97
C VAL A 108 17.13 -11.62 7.91
N ILE A 109 16.18 -12.27 7.24
CA ILE A 109 16.26 -13.71 6.98
C ILE A 109 17.21 -13.98 5.83
N ALA A 110 17.77 -15.18 5.78
CA ALA A 110 18.59 -15.60 4.67
C ALA A 110 17.78 -15.69 3.36
N TRP A 111 18.43 -15.47 2.23
CA TRP A 111 17.85 -15.58 0.89
C TRP A 111 17.37 -17.00 0.59
N SER A 112 18.12 -18.01 1.01
CA SER A 112 17.72 -19.42 0.95
C SER A 112 16.42 -19.70 1.70
N THR A 113 16.18 -18.99 2.80
CA THR A 113 14.92 -19.06 3.56
C THR A 113 13.81 -18.29 2.83
N TRP A 114 14.13 -17.13 2.26
CA TRP A 114 13.17 -16.33 1.50
C TRP A 114 12.65 -17.10 0.27
N ASN A 115 13.56 -17.68 -0.52
CA ASN A 115 13.24 -18.30 -1.80
C ASN A 115 12.78 -19.77 -1.70
N THR A 116 12.61 -20.32 -0.50
CA THR A 116 12.34 -21.75 -0.28
C THR A 116 11.13 -22.27 -1.09
N ASN A 117 10.08 -21.45 -1.25
CA ASN A 117 8.88 -21.82 -2.01
C ASN A 117 8.86 -21.31 -3.46
N CYS A 118 9.97 -20.74 -3.94
CA CYS A 118 10.07 -20.21 -5.29
C CYS A 118 10.49 -21.30 -6.28
N SER A 119 9.64 -21.62 -7.26
CA SER A 119 9.97 -22.54 -8.35
C SER A 119 10.87 -21.91 -9.41
N THR A 120 10.77 -20.59 -9.57
CA THR A 120 11.57 -19.80 -10.50
C THR A 120 12.08 -18.59 -9.75
N ILE A 121 13.37 -18.30 -9.91
CA ILE A 121 14.08 -17.25 -9.21
C ILE A 121 14.65 -16.29 -10.24
N TYR A 122 14.43 -15.00 -10.02
CA TYR A 122 14.99 -13.94 -10.86
C TYR A 122 16.05 -13.14 -10.10
N THR A 123 17.12 -12.77 -10.79
CA THR A 123 18.18 -11.88 -10.28
C THR A 123 17.87 -10.39 -10.50
N ASP A 124 16.78 -10.12 -11.21
CA ASP A 124 16.23 -8.81 -11.51
C ASP A 124 14.75 -8.81 -11.18
N TYR A 125 14.10 -7.64 -11.19
CA TYR A 125 12.65 -7.55 -11.07
C TYR A 125 11.99 -7.86 -12.42
N PRO A 126 11.24 -8.97 -12.56
CA PRO A 126 10.77 -9.47 -13.86
C PRO A 126 9.51 -8.77 -14.40
N GLU A 127 8.85 -7.97 -13.55
CA GLU A 127 7.60 -7.29 -13.86
C GLU A 127 7.82 -5.81 -14.20
N TYR A 128 6.76 -5.12 -14.62
CA TYR A 128 6.81 -3.69 -14.86
C TYR A 128 6.87 -2.91 -13.54
N ILE A 129 7.58 -1.78 -13.54
CA ILE A 129 7.66 -0.89 -12.37
C ILE A 129 6.54 0.16 -12.50
N PRO A 130 5.61 0.25 -11.53
CA PRO A 130 4.55 1.26 -11.55
C PRO A 130 5.10 2.69 -11.59
N SER A 131 4.44 3.58 -12.34
CA SER A 131 4.87 4.98 -12.51
C SER A 131 4.92 5.80 -11.21
N GLY A 132 4.26 5.32 -10.16
CA GLY A 132 4.31 5.91 -8.82
C GLY A 132 5.53 5.51 -7.98
N THR A 133 6.46 4.72 -8.50
CA THR A 133 7.67 4.29 -7.77
C THR A 133 8.91 4.25 -8.66
N ARG A 134 10.07 4.15 -8.01
CA ARG A 134 11.37 3.92 -8.63
C ARG A 134 12.13 2.91 -7.78
N VAL A 135 12.83 1.98 -8.41
CA VAL A 135 13.64 1.01 -7.68
C VAL A 135 15.08 1.55 -7.59
N PRO A 136 15.63 1.79 -6.39
CA PRO A 136 17.02 2.19 -6.24
C PRO A 136 17.99 1.19 -6.88
N GLY A 137 19.09 1.68 -7.47
CA GLY A 137 20.06 0.81 -8.15
C GLY A 137 20.67 -0.25 -7.22
N TRP A 138 20.94 0.11 -5.96
CA TRP A 138 21.46 -0.82 -4.95
C TRP A 138 20.58 -2.04 -4.71
N ALA A 139 19.27 -1.96 -5.00
CA ALA A 139 18.36 -3.09 -4.81
C ALA A 139 18.63 -4.23 -5.80
N TYR A 140 19.37 -3.98 -6.88
CA TYR A 140 19.78 -4.98 -7.88
C TYR A 140 21.11 -5.67 -7.54
N LEU A 141 21.74 -5.32 -6.41
CA LEU A 141 22.94 -6.02 -5.97
C LEU A 141 22.66 -7.51 -5.75
N ASN A 142 23.58 -8.35 -6.23
CA ASN A 142 23.44 -9.80 -6.09
C ASN A 142 23.64 -10.24 -4.64
N VAL A 143 22.92 -11.29 -4.22
CA VAL A 143 23.00 -11.85 -2.87
C VAL A 143 24.09 -12.94 -2.85
N THR A 144 25.31 -12.58 -2.47
CA THR A 144 26.49 -13.49 -2.57
C THR A 144 26.73 -14.35 -1.33
N GLU A 145 26.28 -13.93 -0.16
CA GLU A 145 26.53 -14.62 1.13
C GLU A 145 25.23 -15.09 1.79
N ASP A 146 24.19 -15.33 1.00
CA ASP A 146 22.85 -15.70 1.47
C ASP A 146 22.14 -14.64 2.33
N PHE A 147 22.73 -13.44 2.50
CA PHE A 147 22.15 -12.33 3.25
C PHE A 147 22.25 -11.02 2.48
N TRP A 148 21.30 -10.11 2.73
CA TRP A 148 21.39 -8.73 2.26
C TRP A 148 22.61 -8.04 2.88
N ASN A 149 23.40 -7.36 2.04
CA ASN A 149 24.60 -6.65 2.46
C ASN A 149 24.35 -5.15 2.46
N GLY A 150 24.02 -4.59 3.64
CA GLY A 150 23.77 -3.16 3.81
C GLY A 150 24.97 -2.28 3.44
N THR A 151 26.20 -2.70 3.74
CA THR A 151 27.41 -1.95 3.40
C THR A 151 27.63 -1.87 1.88
N ALA A 152 27.39 -2.96 1.15
CA ALA A 152 27.46 -2.97 -0.30
C ALA A 152 26.35 -2.10 -0.91
N ALA A 153 25.15 -2.17 -0.35
CA ALA A 153 24.04 -1.33 -0.78
C ALA A 153 24.31 0.17 -0.56
N GLU A 154 24.89 0.53 0.57
CA GLU A 154 25.28 1.91 0.88
C GLU A 154 26.38 2.42 -0.06
N ALA A 155 27.32 1.55 -0.46
CA ALA A 155 28.34 1.89 -1.44
C ALA A 155 27.77 2.12 -2.86
N ASP A 156 26.57 1.63 -3.15
CA ASP A 156 25.94 1.66 -4.47
C ASP A 156 24.76 2.65 -4.58
N VAL A 157 24.62 3.57 -3.63
CA VAL A 157 23.52 4.57 -3.61
C VAL A 157 23.49 5.51 -4.81
N ALA A 158 24.61 5.64 -5.52
CA ALA A 158 24.72 6.46 -6.73
C ALA A 158 24.27 5.70 -7.99
N ALA A 159 23.98 4.40 -7.90
CA ALA A 159 23.50 3.62 -9.02
C ALA A 159 22.15 4.14 -9.54
N PRO A 160 21.95 4.15 -10.87
CA PRO A 160 20.75 4.71 -11.47
C PRO A 160 19.50 3.95 -11.02
N GLU A 161 18.43 4.68 -10.77
CA GLU A 161 17.14 4.08 -10.42
C GLU A 161 16.42 3.53 -11.64
N SER A 162 15.75 2.39 -11.46
CA SER A 162 14.97 1.76 -12.50
C SER A 162 13.55 2.32 -12.55
N THR A 163 13.15 2.74 -13.75
CA THR A 163 11.76 3.02 -14.12
C THR A 163 11.45 2.20 -15.35
N ASN A 164 10.84 1.04 -15.17
CA ASN A 164 10.59 0.10 -16.28
C ASN A 164 9.09 0.08 -16.64
N PRO A 165 8.59 0.98 -17.51
CA PRO A 165 7.17 1.13 -17.82
C PRO A 165 6.67 0.12 -18.87
N ILE A 166 7.10 -1.16 -18.82
CA ILE A 166 6.64 -2.34 -19.61
C ILE A 166 7.54 -2.74 -20.81
N GLN A 167 8.07 -3.99 -20.77
CA GLN A 167 7.80 -5.11 -21.71
C GLN A 167 8.65 -6.36 -21.34
N LYS A 168 7.99 -7.48 -20.96
CA LYS A 168 8.55 -8.85 -21.03
C LYS A 168 8.64 -9.25 -22.52
N PRO A 169 9.65 -9.99 -23.03
CA PRO A 169 10.45 -11.04 -22.37
C PRO A 169 11.98 -10.96 -22.58
N THR A 170 12.76 -11.40 -21.60
CA THR A 170 13.91 -12.32 -21.81
C THR A 170 14.13 -13.06 -20.51
N GLY A 171 13.86 -14.37 -20.50
CA GLY A 171 14.19 -15.21 -19.37
C GLY A 171 15.70 -15.36 -19.24
N SER A 172 16.25 -14.96 -18.10
CA SER A 172 17.49 -15.57 -17.60
C SER A 172 17.10 -16.82 -16.81
N VAL A 173 16.91 -17.91 -17.54
CA VAL A 173 16.73 -19.24 -16.96
C VAL A 173 18.10 -19.78 -16.58
N VAL A 174 18.37 -19.92 -15.29
CA VAL A 174 19.36 -20.88 -14.81
C VAL A 174 18.62 -22.18 -14.57
N ALA A 175 18.58 -23.04 -15.58
CA ALA A 175 18.11 -24.40 -15.45
C ALA A 175 19.20 -25.26 -14.77
N SER A 176 18.86 -26.01 -13.73
CA SER A 176 19.75 -27.03 -13.17
C SER A 176 19.95 -28.16 -14.18
N ALA A 177 21.21 -28.42 -14.55
CA ALA A 177 21.59 -29.46 -15.50
C ALA A 177 21.59 -30.86 -14.86
N SER A 178 20.94 -31.81 -15.51
CA SER A 178 21.29 -33.24 -15.45
C SER A 178 21.08 -33.91 -16.82
N ALA A 179 22.14 -34.62 -17.24
CA ALA A 179 22.41 -35.52 -18.39
C ALA A 179 21.19 -36.10 -19.18
N THR A 180 21.20 -36.44 -20.49
CA THR A 180 22.23 -36.71 -21.52
C THR A 180 21.56 -36.91 -22.92
N LEU A 181 22.29 -36.60 -24.00
CA LEU A 181 22.29 -37.20 -25.36
C LEU A 181 21.20 -36.85 -26.45
N ASN A 182 21.69 -36.06 -27.42
CA ASN A 182 21.79 -36.34 -28.88
C ASN A 182 20.70 -35.90 -29.91
N ALA A 183 21.22 -35.19 -30.94
CA ALA A 183 20.79 -35.04 -32.33
C ALA A 183 19.84 -33.87 -32.75
N SER A 184 20.41 -32.98 -33.58
CA SER A 184 19.78 -32.12 -34.61
C SER A 184 20.11 -32.71 -36.01
N PRO A 185 19.59 -32.25 -37.18
CA PRO A 185 19.00 -30.91 -37.45
C PRO A 185 17.82 -30.81 -38.46
N LEU A 186 17.34 -29.56 -38.61
CA LEU A 186 16.81 -28.89 -39.82
C LEU A 186 15.33 -29.07 -40.23
N ALA A 187 14.55 -27.98 -40.21
CA ALA A 187 14.02 -27.26 -41.41
C ALA A 187 12.77 -26.38 -41.15
N SER A 188 12.75 -25.27 -41.87
CA SER A 188 11.62 -24.47 -42.38
C SER A 188 10.76 -23.58 -41.48
N MET A 189 10.89 -22.27 -41.78
CA MET A 189 9.84 -21.27 -41.74
C MET A 189 8.53 -21.78 -42.39
N ASN A 190 7.39 -21.57 -41.74
CA ASN A 190 6.23 -21.01 -42.42
C ASN A 190 5.24 -20.37 -41.44
N SER A 191 4.83 -19.15 -41.77
CA SER A 191 3.79 -18.38 -41.11
C SER A 191 2.44 -19.11 -41.10
N ALA A 192 1.76 -19.08 -39.96
CA ALA A 192 0.32 -19.34 -39.87
C ALA A 192 -0.31 -18.32 -38.90
N THR A 193 -0.97 -17.34 -39.49
CA THR A 193 -1.91 -16.43 -38.85
C THR A 193 -3.11 -17.23 -38.35
N SER A 194 -3.42 -17.18 -37.05
CA SER A 194 -4.75 -17.56 -36.56
C SER A 194 -5.20 -16.66 -35.41
N SER A 195 -6.41 -16.16 -35.61
CA SER A 195 -7.17 -15.16 -34.88
C SER A 195 -7.54 -15.55 -33.45
N THR A 196 -7.45 -14.61 -32.51
CA THR A 196 -8.26 -14.62 -31.28
C THR A 196 -9.01 -13.29 -31.15
N SER A 197 -10.31 -13.41 -30.88
CA SER A 197 -11.34 -12.39 -31.03
C SER A 197 -11.38 -11.40 -29.86
N SER A 198 -11.62 -10.12 -30.19
CA SER A 198 -11.82 -9.03 -29.24
C SER A 198 -13.20 -9.10 -28.58
N ASN A 199 -13.25 -9.39 -27.28
CA ASN A 199 -14.46 -9.27 -26.46
C ASN A 199 -14.58 -7.84 -25.89
N LYS A 200 -14.90 -6.85 -26.74
CA LYS A 200 -15.16 -5.46 -26.33
C LYS A 200 -16.64 -5.12 -26.11
N GLY A 201 -17.54 -6.10 -26.22
CA GLY A 201 -18.99 -5.87 -26.19
C GLY A 201 -19.67 -5.94 -24.82
N ALA A 202 -19.03 -6.49 -23.77
CA ALA A 202 -19.71 -6.83 -22.52
C ALA A 202 -19.51 -5.84 -21.36
N ILE A 203 -18.53 -4.93 -21.47
CA ILE A 203 -18.15 -4.02 -20.36
C ILE A 203 -18.78 -2.62 -20.50
N VAL A 204 -19.30 -2.26 -21.67
CA VAL A 204 -19.88 -0.93 -21.92
C VAL A 204 -21.36 -0.81 -21.49
N GLY A 205 -22.04 -1.93 -21.18
CA GLY A 205 -23.47 -1.94 -20.82
C GLY A 205 -23.81 -1.57 -19.37
N GLY A 206 -22.86 -1.69 -18.43
CA GLY A 206 -23.16 -1.54 -16.99
C GLY A 206 -23.31 -0.11 -16.50
N VAL A 207 -22.54 0.82 -17.08
CA VAL A 207 -22.38 2.17 -16.50
C VAL A 207 -23.55 3.09 -16.82
N VAL A 208 -24.17 2.94 -18.00
CA VAL A 208 -25.34 3.74 -18.41
C VAL A 208 -26.60 3.32 -17.64
N GLY A 209 -26.73 2.03 -17.30
CA GLY A 209 -27.85 1.51 -16.51
C GLY A 209 -27.82 1.98 -15.05
N ALA A 210 -26.63 2.08 -14.44
CA ALA A 210 -26.48 2.49 -13.05
C ALA A 210 -26.86 3.96 -12.82
N VAL A 211 -26.52 4.87 -13.75
CA VAL A 211 -26.82 6.31 -13.60
C VAL A 211 -28.32 6.58 -13.69
N LEU A 212 -29.01 5.92 -14.62
CA LEU A 212 -30.47 6.01 -14.72
C LEU A 212 -31.16 5.35 -13.52
N GLY A 213 -30.66 4.20 -13.04
CA GLY A 213 -31.19 3.53 -11.86
C GLY A 213 -31.04 4.37 -10.58
N ALA A 214 -29.87 4.97 -10.35
CA ALA A 214 -29.60 5.79 -9.17
C ALA A 214 -30.47 7.05 -9.13
N ALA A 215 -30.67 7.72 -10.27
CA ALA A 215 -31.52 8.90 -10.35
C ALA A 215 -32.98 8.61 -9.97
N VAL A 216 -33.50 7.44 -10.39
CA VAL A 216 -34.87 7.01 -10.04
C VAL A 216 -34.98 6.69 -8.54
N ILE A 217 -33.99 6.04 -7.95
CA ILE A 217 -34.00 5.70 -6.51
C ILE A 217 -33.92 6.96 -5.64
N VAL A 218 -33.08 7.94 -6.01
CA VAL A 218 -32.98 9.23 -5.29
C VAL A 218 -34.27 10.04 -5.44
N GLY A 219 -34.87 10.06 -6.63
CA GLY A 219 -36.16 10.73 -6.85
C GLY A 219 -37.29 10.12 -6.01
N LEU A 220 -37.39 8.78 -5.98
CA LEU A 220 -38.43 8.09 -5.20
C LEU A 220 -38.24 8.28 -3.69
N THR A 221 -37.01 8.19 -3.19
CA THR A 221 -36.73 8.42 -1.76
C THR A 221 -37.04 9.85 -1.34
N TRP A 222 -36.68 10.85 -2.16
CA TRP A 222 -37.02 12.25 -1.88
C TRP A 222 -38.53 12.50 -1.87
N ILE A 223 -39.28 11.95 -2.82
CA ILE A 223 -40.74 12.09 -2.88
C ILE A 223 -41.42 11.47 -1.66
N VAL A 224 -41.00 10.27 -1.23
CA VAL A 224 -41.56 9.61 -0.04
C VAL A 224 -41.27 10.42 1.23
N LEU A 225 -40.05 10.92 1.38
CA LEU A 225 -39.68 11.75 2.54
C LEU A 225 -40.41 13.10 2.53
N HIS A 226 -40.59 13.71 1.36
CA HIS A 226 -41.30 14.96 1.24
C HIS A 226 -42.79 14.80 1.59
N ARG A 227 -43.44 13.72 1.13
CA ARG A 227 -44.84 13.42 1.47
C ARG A 227 -45.04 13.11 2.95
N ARG A 228 -44.05 12.50 3.61
CA ARG A 228 -44.09 12.27 5.07
C ARG A 228 -43.97 13.56 5.87
N ARG A 229 -43.17 14.52 5.39
CA ARG A 229 -43.04 15.84 6.02
C ARG A 229 -44.29 16.72 5.90
N THR A 230 -45.18 16.44 4.95
CA THR A 230 -46.48 17.13 4.83
C THR A 230 -47.58 16.50 5.70
N GLN A 231 -47.27 15.42 6.46
CA GLN A 231 -48.18 14.83 7.44
C GLN A 231 -47.65 15.05 8.87
N GLU A 232 -47.46 16.31 9.25
CA GLU A 232 -47.36 16.69 10.66
C GLU A 232 -48.79 16.85 11.20
N THR A 233 -49.36 15.77 11.72
CA THR A 233 -50.43 15.86 12.73
C THR A 233 -49.76 16.02 14.11
N PRO A 234 -50.18 16.98 14.95
CA PRO A 234 -49.49 17.34 16.20
C PRO A 234 -49.62 16.24 17.27
N ALA A 235 -48.51 15.96 17.97
CA ALA A 235 -48.46 15.02 19.09
C ALA A 235 -49.12 15.62 20.35
N CYS A 236 -49.93 14.80 21.05
CA CYS A 236 -50.39 15.07 22.41
C CYS A 236 -49.39 14.52 23.46
N PRO A 237 -49.21 15.17 24.63
CA PRO A 237 -48.24 14.76 25.64
C PRO A 237 -48.86 13.85 26.72
N MET A 238 -48.13 12.82 27.12
CA MET A 238 -48.32 11.96 28.31
C MET A 238 -46.95 11.30 28.55
N PHE A 239 -46.39 11.11 29.74
CA PHE A 239 -46.83 11.31 31.11
C PHE A 239 -45.59 11.24 32.00
N GLU A 240 -45.64 12.01 33.07
CA GLU A 240 -44.70 12.14 34.17
C GLU A 240 -44.78 10.94 35.12
N GLN A 241 -43.65 10.37 35.58
CA GLN A 241 -43.68 9.57 36.81
C GLN A 241 -42.41 9.72 37.64
N GLN A 242 -42.52 10.72 38.51
CA GLN A 242 -41.78 11.04 39.73
C GLN A 242 -41.54 9.82 40.65
N ARG A 243 -40.32 9.69 41.19
CA ARG A 243 -40.07 9.21 42.56
C ARG A 243 -38.85 9.91 43.20
N THR A 244 -39.13 11.06 43.80
CA THR A 244 -38.64 11.55 45.11
C THR A 244 -38.90 10.51 46.21
N MET A 245 -38.17 10.31 47.32
CA MET A 245 -37.04 10.92 48.05
C MET A 245 -36.19 9.76 48.66
N ASP A 246 -34.99 9.93 49.21
CA ASP A 246 -34.78 10.40 50.59
C ASP A 246 -33.29 10.64 50.89
N GLN A 247 -33.09 11.57 51.82
CA GLN A 247 -31.89 12.31 52.18
C GLN A 247 -31.28 11.72 53.45
N GLY A 248 -29.95 11.57 53.53
CA GLY A 248 -29.32 11.01 54.74
C GLY A 248 -27.80 11.19 54.84
N THR A 249 -27.41 12.40 55.26
CA THR A 249 -26.24 12.74 56.09
C THR A 249 -24.81 12.31 55.69
N THR A 250 -24.03 13.35 55.43
CA THR A 250 -22.57 13.49 55.49
C THR A 250 -21.91 12.87 56.74
N GLU A 251 -20.85 12.10 56.52
CA GLU A 251 -19.78 11.91 57.51
C GLU A 251 -18.41 12.02 56.82
N TYR A 252 -17.64 13.01 57.26
CA TYR A 252 -16.25 13.28 56.90
C TYR A 252 -15.33 12.31 57.68
N MET A 253 -14.36 11.68 57.01
CA MET A 253 -13.14 11.20 57.69
C MET A 253 -11.93 11.22 56.73
N SER A 254 -11.17 12.30 56.88
CA SER A 254 -9.73 12.52 56.66
C SER A 254 -8.85 11.41 56.05
N VAL A 255 -8.17 11.78 54.95
CA VAL A 255 -7.04 11.10 54.30
C VAL A 255 -5.74 11.30 55.12
N PRO A 256 -4.91 10.26 55.36
CA PRO A 256 -3.60 10.43 55.99
C PRO A 256 -2.50 10.86 54.99
N PRO A 257 -1.52 11.70 55.40
CA PRO A 257 -0.44 12.16 54.52
C PRO A 257 0.67 11.12 54.31
N PHE A 258 1.21 11.10 53.09
CA PHE A 258 2.32 10.27 52.62
C PHE A 258 3.65 10.68 53.27
N SER A 259 4.45 9.71 53.73
CA SER A 259 5.79 9.91 54.31
C SER A 259 6.85 9.30 53.38
N PRO A 260 7.93 10.02 53.01
CA PRO A 260 8.99 9.48 52.14
C PRO A 260 10.06 8.73 52.95
N SER A 261 10.35 7.49 52.55
CA SER A 261 11.39 6.66 53.16
C SER A 261 12.75 6.87 52.50
N THR A 262 13.75 7.22 53.31
CA THR A 262 15.15 7.41 52.95
C THR A 262 15.86 6.07 52.71
N GLN A 263 16.39 5.84 51.51
CA GLN A 263 17.19 4.66 51.17
C GLN A 263 18.65 4.85 51.59
N LYS A 264 19.15 3.99 52.48
CA LYS A 264 20.58 3.96 52.85
C LYS A 264 21.39 3.16 51.83
N VAL A 265 22.42 3.81 51.31
CA VAL A 265 23.50 3.24 50.50
C VAL A 265 24.46 2.48 51.41
N TYR A 266 24.80 1.23 51.07
CA TYR A 266 25.93 0.51 51.66
C TYR A 266 26.96 0.17 50.58
N VAL A 267 28.17 0.67 50.78
CA VAL A 267 29.39 0.36 50.04
C VAL A 267 30.07 -0.80 50.76
N SER A 268 30.42 -1.88 50.05
CA SER A 268 31.28 -2.94 50.57
C SER A 268 32.53 -3.05 49.71
N LEU A 269 33.65 -2.60 50.28
CA LEU A 269 35.02 -2.77 49.81
C LEU A 269 35.56 -4.15 50.19
N SER A 270 36.37 -4.68 49.28
CA SER A 270 37.20 -5.90 49.30
C SER A 270 38.23 -5.96 50.42
N THR A 271 38.58 -7.17 50.88
CA THR A 271 39.92 -7.81 50.79
C THR A 271 40.03 -9.03 51.71
N SER A 272 40.49 -10.18 51.18
CA SER A 272 41.73 -10.90 51.54
C SER A 272 41.85 -12.19 50.76
#